data_AF-A0A964IQ77-F1
#
_entry.id   AF-A0A964IQ77-F1
#
_cell.length_a   1.000
_cell.length_b   1.000
_cell.length_c   1.000
_cell.angle_alpha   90.00
_cell.angle_beta   90.00
_cell.angle_gamma   90.00
#
_symmetry.space_group_name_H-M   'P 1'
#
loop_
_entity.id
_entity.type
_entity.pdbx_description
1 polymer ?
#
loop_
_entity_poly.entity_id
_entity_poly.type
_entity_poly.pdbx_seq_one_letter_code
_entity_poly.pdbx_strand_id
1 'polypeptide(L)'
;MSDDEKPLEPEAARAVAQVRRLMIIATATTFLAVAVVIGVIGYRVFKSGGSAPPAANVTATLPAGAKVVSTAVGDGRIVLTVEIAGAIELRTFDLNTLKPLGQLRLNP
;
A
#
# COMPACT_ATOMS: atom_id res chain seq x y z
N MET A 1 46.84 -31.11 28.81
CA MET A 1 45.43 -31.51 28.66
C MET A 1 45.19 -31.51 27.16
N SER A 2 45.42 -32.64 26.53
CA SER A 2 45.33 -32.79 25.07
C SER A 2 43.92 -33.24 24.78
N ASP A 3 43.08 -32.33 24.30
CA ASP A 3 41.72 -32.68 23.90
C ASP A 3 41.78 -33.45 22.58
N ASP A 4 41.36 -34.71 22.66
CA ASP A 4 41.14 -35.64 21.56
C ASP A 4 40.29 -35.00 20.46
N GLU A 5 40.92 -34.62 19.36
CA GLU A 5 40.26 -34.37 18.09
C GLU A 5 39.79 -35.71 17.53
N LYS A 6 38.67 -36.21 18.07
CA LYS A 6 38.01 -37.42 17.58
C LYS A 6 37.47 -37.11 16.18
N PRO A 7 38.04 -37.69 15.11
CA PRO A 7 37.60 -37.38 13.75
C PRO A 7 36.13 -37.76 13.65
N LEU A 8 35.29 -36.79 13.27
CA LEU A 8 33.87 -36.97 13.03
C LEU A 8 33.68 -38.26 12.22
N GLU A 9 32.99 -39.24 12.80
CA GLU A 9 32.61 -40.45 12.06
C GLU A 9 31.98 -40.01 10.72
N PRO A 10 32.31 -40.70 9.61
CA PRO A 10 31.94 -40.26 8.26
C PRO A 10 30.43 -40.09 8.06
N GLU A 11 29.59 -40.72 8.89
CA GLU A 11 28.14 -40.48 8.94
C GLU A 11 27.76 -39.13 9.55
N ALA A 12 28.41 -38.70 10.64
CA ALA A 12 28.13 -37.43 11.30
C ALA A 12 28.48 -36.22 10.42
N ALA A 13 29.58 -36.32 9.66
CA ALA A 13 29.99 -35.26 8.74
C ALA A 13 28.96 -35.03 7.61
N ARG A 14 28.33 -36.10 7.11
CA ARG A 14 27.28 -36.04 6.07
C ARG A 14 25.99 -35.42 6.61
N ALA A 15 25.60 -35.78 7.83
CA ALA A 15 24.43 -35.21 8.50
C ALA A 15 24.58 -33.68 8.70
N VAL A 16 25.75 -33.23 9.18
CA VAL A 16 26.03 -31.79 9.37
C VAL A 16 26.00 -31.02 8.04
N ALA A 17 26.54 -31.60 6.96
CA ALA A 17 26.51 -30.98 5.65
C ALA A 17 25.07 -30.80 5.12
N GLN A 18 24.19 -31.79 5.33
CA GLN A 18 22.79 -31.71 4.94
C GLN A 18 22.02 -30.66 5.75
N VAL A 19 22.21 -30.63 7.08
CA VAL A 19 21.60 -29.64 7.96
C VAL A 19 22.07 -28.22 7.61
N ARG A 20 23.36 -28.03 7.33
CA ARG A 20 23.89 -26.74 6.90
C ARG A 20 23.25 -26.25 5.59
N ARG A 21 23.02 -27.16 4.65
CA ARG A 21 22.35 -26.84 3.37
C ARG A 21 20.89 -26.43 3.59
N LEU A 22 20.18 -27.13 4.46
CA LEU A 22 18.81 -26.79 4.85
C LEU A 22 18.73 -25.45 5.59
N MET A 23 19.68 -25.14 6.48
CA MET A 23 19.74 -23.85 7.17
C MET A 23 19.96 -22.68 6.19
N ILE A 24 20.85 -22.85 5.20
CA ILE A 24 21.07 -21.83 4.16
C ILE A 24 19.79 -21.58 3.37
N ILE A 25 19.07 -22.64 2.99
CA ILE A 25 17.81 -22.50 2.27
C ILE A 25 16.78 -21.78 3.14
N ALA A 26 16.60 -22.19 4.39
CA ALA A 26 15.62 -21.57 5.30
C ALA A 26 15.89 -20.07 5.52
N THR A 27 17.16 -19.72 5.77
CA THR A 27 17.55 -18.31 5.95
C THR A 27 17.42 -17.51 4.66
N ALA A 28 17.82 -18.06 3.51
CA ALA A 28 17.65 -17.41 2.21
C ALA A 28 16.17 -17.15 1.89
N THR A 29 15.29 -18.12 2.11
CA THR A 29 13.85 -17.96 1.86
C THR A 29 13.25 -16.92 2.79
N THR A 30 13.62 -16.91 4.08
CA THR A 30 13.15 -15.91 5.05
C THR A 30 13.57 -14.50 4.63
N PHE A 31 14.83 -14.33 4.24
CA PHE A 31 15.35 -13.05 3.80
C PHE A 31 14.67 -12.56 2.51
N LEU A 32 14.44 -13.47 1.56
CA LEU A 32 13.72 -13.18 0.33
C LEU A 32 12.29 -12.70 0.62
N ALA A 33 11.57 -13.36 1.52
CA ALA A 33 10.22 -12.98 1.90
C ALA A 33 10.18 -11.55 2.50
N VAL A 34 11.12 -11.22 3.39
CA VAL A 34 11.23 -9.87 3.98
C VAL A 34 11.55 -8.83 2.89
N ALA A 35 12.49 -9.13 1.99
CA ALA A 35 12.87 -8.23 0.91
C ALA A 35 11.68 -7.92 -0.02
N VAL A 36 10.85 -8.92 -0.34
CA VAL A 36 9.63 -8.72 -1.13
C VAL A 36 8.64 -7.80 -0.43
N VAL A 37 8.39 -8.00 0.87
CA VAL A 37 7.46 -7.15 1.65
C VAL A 37 7.96 -5.70 1.68
N ILE A 38 9.24 -5.49 1.97
CA ILE A 38 9.84 -4.14 1.96
C ILE A 38 9.71 -3.50 0.58
N GLY A 39 9.96 -4.25 -0.50
CA GLY A 39 9.80 -3.78 -1.88
C GLY A 39 8.36 -3.35 -2.20
N VAL A 40 7.37 -4.15 -1.80
CA VAL A 40 5.94 -3.81 -2.00
C VAL A 40 5.55 -2.58 -1.21
N ILE A 41 6.00 -2.44 0.05
CA ILE A 41 5.74 -1.26 0.87
C ILE A 41 6.41 -0.04 0.23
N GLY A 42 7.68 -0.14 -0.18
CA GLY A 42 8.40 0.94 -0.85
C GLY A 42 7.70 1.39 -2.13
N TYR A 43 7.28 0.44 -2.97
CA TYR A 43 6.49 0.73 -4.17
C TYR A 43 5.17 1.41 -3.83
N ARG A 44 4.41 0.88 -2.86
CA ARG A 44 3.13 1.43 -2.44
C ARG A 44 3.31 2.86 -1.93
N VAL A 45 4.29 3.11 -1.06
CA VAL A 45 4.61 4.43 -0.50
C VAL A 45 5.03 5.41 -1.59
N PHE A 46 5.88 4.99 -2.54
CA PHE A 46 6.30 5.86 -3.64
C PHE A 46 5.14 6.17 -4.60
N LYS A 47 4.28 5.18 -4.86
CA LYS A 47 3.09 5.33 -5.70
C LYS A 47 2.02 6.20 -5.03
N SER A 48 1.83 6.09 -3.71
CA SER A 48 0.89 6.91 -2.94
C SER A 48 1.47 8.27 -2.54
N GLY A 49 2.79 8.42 -2.55
CA GLY A 49 3.55 9.56 -2.06
C GLY A 49 3.90 10.60 -3.13
N GLY A 50 3.09 10.70 -4.19
CA GLY A 50 3.11 11.90 -5.03
C GLY A 50 2.71 13.09 -4.17
N SER A 51 3.72 13.76 -3.58
CA SER A 51 3.67 14.93 -2.70
C SER A 51 2.26 15.49 -2.48
N ALA A 52 1.53 14.91 -1.54
CA ALA A 52 0.38 15.61 -0.99
C ALA A 52 0.96 16.83 -0.25
N PRO A 53 0.66 18.07 -0.68
CA PRO A 53 1.06 19.25 0.06
C PRO A 53 0.53 19.13 1.50
N PRO A 54 1.19 19.76 2.50
CA PRO A 54 0.67 19.80 3.86
C PRO A 54 -0.81 20.17 3.82
N ALA A 55 -1.63 19.48 4.61
CA ALA A 55 -3.09 19.56 4.61
C ALA A 55 -3.58 21.02 4.65
N ALA A 56 -3.68 21.64 3.47
CA ALA A 56 -4.28 22.93 3.30
C ALA A 56 -5.79 22.69 3.42
N ASN A 57 -6.49 23.55 4.15
CA ASN A 57 -7.95 23.56 4.14
C ASN A 57 -8.42 23.85 2.72
N VAL A 58 -8.67 22.80 1.92
CA VAL A 58 -9.21 22.92 0.57
C VAL A 58 -10.69 23.27 0.73
N THR A 59 -10.97 24.57 0.67
CA THR A 59 -12.34 25.07 0.65
C THR A 59 -12.86 24.97 -0.79
N ALA A 60 -13.52 23.87 -1.11
CA ALA A 60 -14.26 23.77 -2.36
C ALA A 60 -15.56 24.58 -2.23
N THR A 61 -15.71 25.63 -3.05
CA THR A 61 -16.95 26.41 -3.08
C THR A 61 -18.06 25.57 -3.71
N LEU A 62 -19.05 25.23 -2.89
CA LEU A 62 -20.32 24.70 -3.38
C LEU A 62 -21.18 25.87 -3.90
N PRO A 63 -21.83 25.72 -5.07
CA PRO A 63 -22.80 26.71 -5.54
C PRO A 63 -23.90 26.95 -4.49
N ALA A 64 -24.45 28.17 -4.46
CA ALA A 64 -25.55 28.47 -3.55
C ALA A 64 -26.73 27.51 -3.77
N GLY A 65 -27.24 26.92 -2.69
CA GLY A 65 -28.30 25.92 -2.74
C GLY A 65 -27.84 24.50 -3.06
N ALA A 66 -26.53 24.26 -3.21
CA ALA A 66 -25.99 22.90 -3.35
C ALA A 66 -26.01 22.16 -2.01
N LYS A 67 -26.48 20.92 -2.02
CA LYS A 67 -26.49 20.03 -0.85
C LYS A 67 -25.72 18.76 -1.15
N VAL A 68 -24.76 18.40 -0.31
CA VAL A 68 -24.14 17.08 -0.37
C VAL A 68 -25.15 16.06 0.15
N VAL A 69 -25.58 15.14 -0.72
CA VAL A 69 -26.58 14.12 -0.40
C VAL A 69 -25.95 12.74 -0.17
N SER A 70 -24.74 12.50 -0.71
CA SER A 70 -23.99 11.27 -0.47
C SER A 70 -22.49 11.48 -0.66
N THR A 71 -21.70 10.65 0.03
CA THR A 71 -20.24 10.60 -0.07
C THR A 71 -19.81 9.13 -0.19
N ALA A 72 -18.97 8.83 -1.18
CA ALA A 72 -18.34 7.53 -1.34
C ALA A 72 -16.81 7.68 -1.44
N VAL A 73 -16.07 6.72 -0.88
CA VAL A 73 -14.59 6.72 -0.89
C VAL A 73 -14.11 5.34 -1.32
N GLY A 74 -13.24 5.28 -2.32
CA GLY A 74 -12.71 4.02 -2.88
C GLY A 74 -11.68 4.27 -3.96
N ASP A 75 -10.76 3.30 -4.18
CA ASP A 75 -9.74 3.34 -5.25
C ASP A 75 -8.91 4.62 -5.32
N GLY A 76 -8.60 5.22 -4.17
CA GLY A 76 -7.85 6.49 -4.10
C GLY A 76 -8.65 7.71 -4.55
N ARG A 77 -9.99 7.62 -4.53
CA ARG A 77 -10.90 8.70 -4.94
C ARG A 77 -11.98 8.94 -3.89
N ILE A 78 -12.45 10.18 -3.86
CA ILE A 78 -13.64 10.61 -3.13
C ILE A 78 -14.68 11.01 -4.17
N VAL A 79 -15.90 10.51 -4.06
CA VAL A 79 -17.04 10.93 -4.89
C VAL A 79 -18.07 11.59 -3.99
N LEU A 80 -18.37 12.86 -4.28
CA LEU A 80 -19.45 13.60 -3.66
C LEU A 80 -20.64 13.61 -4.60
N THR A 81 -21.78 13.13 -4.13
CA THR A 81 -23.06 13.33 -4.81
C THR A 81 -23.69 14.60 -4.26
N VAL A 82 -23.83 15.59 -5.13
CA VAL A 82 -24.34 16.92 -4.80
C VAL A 82 -25.64 17.13 -5.54
N GLU A 83 -26.67 17.55 -4.83
CA GLU A 83 -27.93 18.01 -5.42
C GLU A 83 -27.87 19.53 -5.56
N ILE A 84 -28.13 20.04 -6.76
CA ILE A 84 -28.14 21.47 -7.07
C ILE A 84 -29.36 21.77 -7.92
N ALA A 85 -30.28 22.58 -7.40
CA ALA A 85 -31.51 22.97 -8.09
C ALA A 85 -32.31 21.76 -8.65
N GLY A 86 -32.37 20.66 -7.89
CA GLY A 86 -33.07 19.43 -8.27
C GLY A 86 -32.34 18.52 -9.25
N ALA A 87 -31.13 18.89 -9.70
CA ALA A 87 -30.26 18.02 -10.51
C ALA A 87 -29.20 17.35 -9.65
N ILE A 88 -28.83 16.11 -10.01
CA ILE A 88 -27.77 15.35 -9.34
C ILE A 88 -26.45 15.55 -10.08
N GLU A 89 -25.42 15.94 -9.34
CA GLU A 89 -24.05 16.12 -9.82
C GLU A 89 -23.09 15.23 -9.01
N LEU A 90 -22.25 14.46 -9.69
CA LEU A 90 -21.18 13.69 -9.08
C LEU A 90 -19.87 14.45 -9.25
N ARG A 91 -19.20 14.77 -8.15
CA ARG A 91 -17.88 15.39 -8.14
C ARG A 91 -16.87 14.41 -7.61
N THR A 92 -15.87 14.08 -8.43
CA THR A 92 -14.80 13.16 -8.06
C THR A 92 -13.55 13.94 -7.70
N PHE A 93 -12.90 13.56 -6.60
CA PHE A 93 -11.65 14.13 -6.12
C PHE A 93 -10.62 13.02 -5.90
N ASP A 94 -9.36 13.35 -6.06
CA ASP A 94 -8.26 12.48 -5.67
C ASP A 94 -8.15 12.45 -4.15
N LEU A 95 -8.04 11.25 -3.56
CA LEU A 95 -8.06 11.08 -2.10
C LEU A 95 -6.82 11.68 -1.42
N ASN A 96 -5.67 11.69 -2.10
CA ASN A 96 -4.41 12.11 -1.49
C ASN A 96 -4.17 13.62 -1.67
N THR A 97 -4.62 14.18 -2.80
CA THR A 97 -4.34 15.58 -3.18
C THR A 97 -5.57 16.48 -3.08
N LEU A 98 -6.76 15.92 -2.88
CA LEU A 98 -8.06 16.62 -2.90
C LEU A 98 -8.32 17.41 -4.20
N LYS A 99 -7.55 17.14 -5.26
CA LYS A 99 -7.74 17.79 -6.55
C LYS A 99 -9.01 17.25 -7.22
N PRO A 100 -9.84 18.11 -7.82
CA PRO A 100 -10.98 17.65 -8.61
C PRO A 100 -10.47 16.82 -9.79
N LEU A 101 -10.95 15.58 -9.90
CA LEU A 101 -10.66 14.65 -11.00
C LEU A 101 -11.71 14.75 -12.11
N GLY A 102 -12.92 15.17 -11.79
CA GLY A 102 -13.99 15.34 -12.77
C GLY A 102 -15.34 15.61 -12.16
N GLN A 103 -16.26 16.08 -12.99
CA GLN A 103 -17.65 16.32 -12.65
C GLN A 103 -18.56 15.64 -13.68
N LEU A 104 -19.63 15.00 -13.21
CA LEU A 104 -20.65 14.39 -14.05
C LEU A 104 -22.01 14.90 -13.59
N ARG A 105 -22.74 15.56 -14.49
CA ARG A 105 -24.11 15.98 -14.25
C ARG A 105 -25.06 14.94 -14.82
N LEU A 106 -25.95 14.41 -13.98
CA LEU A 106 -27.01 13.53 -14.40
C LEU A 106 -28.24 14.38 -14.72
N ASN A 107 -28.64 14.40 -15.99
CA ASN A 107 -29.95 14.89 -16.39
C ASN A 107 -30.91 13.69 -16.48
N PRO A 108 -32.18 13.87 -16.11
CA PRO A 108 -33.22 12.86 -16.29
C PRO A 108 -33.50 12.59 -17.78
#